data_AF-A0A820PC83-F1
#
_entry.id   AF-A0A820PC83-F1
#
_cell.length_a   1.000
_cell.length_b   1.000
_cell.length_c   1.000
_cell.angle_alpha   90.00
_cell.angle_beta   90.00
_cell.angle_gamma   90.00
#
_symmetry.space_group_name_H-M   'P 1'
#
loop_
_entity.id
_entity.type
_entity.pdbx_description
1 polymer ?
#
loop_
_entity_poly.entity_id
_entity_poly.type
_entity_poly.pdbx_seq_one_letter_code
_entity_poly.pdbx_strand_id
1 'polypeptide(L)'
;ASGKGSQCDRISKNYNYDHLSVGDLLREETDKSHSDLGRQIQETMQNGSLVSSEIICKLIENAMRKNGKKNYLIDGFPRDMENIDEWKKSMSDKVILQCVLVFDCDEKV
;
A
#
# COMPACT_ATOMS: atom_id res chain seq x y z
N ALA A 1 15.16 8.13 8.94
CA ALA A 1 14.12 7.60 8.01
C ALA A 1 14.79 6.86 6.85
N SER A 2 14.45 5.58 6.60
CA SER A 2 15.27 4.67 5.76
C SER A 2 15.32 4.94 4.25
N GLY A 3 14.72 6.01 3.74
CA GLY A 3 14.79 6.38 2.32
C GLY A 3 13.97 5.52 1.35
N LYS A 4 13.11 4.63 1.85
CA LYS A 4 12.29 3.67 1.08
C LYS A 4 11.50 4.31 -0.07
N GLY A 5 10.73 5.37 0.18
CA GLY A 5 9.94 6.04 -0.87
C GLY A 5 10.82 6.54 -2.03
N SER A 6 11.96 7.16 -1.72
CA SER A 6 12.93 7.60 -2.73
C SER A 6 13.49 6.45 -3.57
N GLN A 7 13.66 5.27 -2.98
CA GLN A 7 14.10 4.08 -3.71
C GLN A 7 12.96 3.48 -4.55
N CYS A 8 11.74 3.42 -4.04
CA CYS A 8 10.56 2.99 -4.80
C CYS A 8 10.35 3.83 -6.06
N ASP A 9 10.49 5.16 -5.96
CA ASP A 9 10.37 6.06 -7.10
C ASP A 9 11.44 5.81 -8.17
N ARG A 10 12.68 5.51 -7.75
CA ARG A 10 13.78 5.15 -8.67
C ARG A 10 13.51 3.81 -9.34
N ILE A 11 13.04 2.81 -8.61
CA ILE A 11 12.75 1.49 -9.16
C ILE A 11 11.59 1.59 -10.17
N SER A 12 10.52 2.29 -9.81
CA SER A 12 9.37 2.55 -10.69
C SER A 12 9.79 3.16 -12.03
N LYS A 13 10.63 4.22 -11.99
CA LYS A 13 11.13 4.90 -13.19
C LYS A 13 12.02 4.03 -14.08
N ASN A 14 12.84 3.15 -13.48
CA ASN A 14 13.89 2.43 -14.21
C ASN A 14 13.51 1.00 -14.63
N TYR A 15 12.54 0.36 -13.94
CA TYR A 15 12.27 -1.08 -14.10
C TYR A 15 10.83 -1.42 -14.50
N ASN A 16 10.04 -0.43 -14.93
CA ASN A 16 8.63 -0.62 -15.32
C ASN A 16 7.77 -1.26 -14.21
N TYR A 17 8.01 -0.81 -12.98
CA TYR A 17 7.12 -1.09 -11.85
C TYR A 17 6.17 0.09 -11.67
N ASP A 18 5.04 -0.17 -11.03
CA ASP A 18 4.21 0.88 -10.46
C ASP A 18 4.48 1.02 -8.97
N HIS A 19 4.47 2.26 -8.46
CA HIS A 19 4.65 2.52 -7.04
C HIS A 19 3.27 2.73 -6.39
N LEU A 20 2.85 1.79 -5.54
CA LEU A 20 1.62 1.84 -4.78
C LEU A 20 1.95 2.07 -3.30
N SER A 21 1.93 3.33 -2.87
CA SER A 21 2.05 3.70 -1.46
C SER A 21 0.69 3.59 -0.78
N VAL A 22 0.58 2.75 0.24
CA VAL A 22 -0.70 2.58 0.98
C VAL A 22 -1.17 3.89 1.61
N GLY A 23 -0.22 4.72 2.07
CA GLY A 23 -0.55 6.04 2.61
C GLY A 23 -1.17 6.97 1.55
N ASP A 24 -0.68 6.92 0.31
CA ASP A 24 -1.24 7.71 -0.79
C ASP A 24 -2.59 7.15 -1.24
N LEU A 25 -2.75 5.83 -1.35
CA LEU A 25 -4.04 5.21 -1.68
C LEU A 25 -5.13 5.56 -0.67
N LEU A 26 -4.81 5.60 0.62
CA LEU A 26 -5.74 6.03 1.66
C LEU A 26 -6.11 7.51 1.50
N ARG A 27 -5.12 8.40 1.31
CA ARG A 27 -5.36 9.83 1.09
C ARG A 27 -6.22 10.08 -0.16
N GLU A 28 -5.90 9.41 -1.26
CA GLU A 28 -6.68 9.48 -2.50
C GLU A 28 -8.13 9.03 -2.30
N GLU A 29 -8.37 8.00 -1.49
CA GLU A 29 -9.74 7.57 -1.17
C GLU A 29 -10.47 8.59 -0.28
N THR A 30 -9.78 9.19 0.70
CA THR A 30 -10.37 10.24 1.54
C THR A 30 -10.67 11.53 0.77
N ASP A 31 -9.90 11.84 -0.27
CA ASP A 31 -10.07 13.04 -1.09
C ASP A 31 -11.20 12.91 -2.14
N LYS A 32 -11.79 11.72 -2.31
CA LYS A 32 -12.93 11.51 -3.22
C LYS A 32 -14.20 12.15 -2.67
N SER A 33 -14.72 13.12 -3.41
CA SER A 33 -16.01 13.75 -3.11
C SER A 33 -17.13 12.70 -3.01
N HIS A 34 -17.92 12.78 -1.93
CA HIS A 34 -19.08 11.91 -1.69
C HIS A 34 -18.75 10.41 -1.55
N SER A 35 -17.51 10.04 -1.18
CA SER A 35 -17.18 8.65 -0.83
C SER A 35 -17.52 8.35 0.63
N ASP A 36 -18.50 7.47 0.87
CA ASP A 36 -18.78 6.96 2.21
C ASP A 36 -17.59 6.19 2.81
N LEU A 37 -16.88 5.44 1.96
CA LEU A 37 -15.65 4.76 2.33
C LEU A 37 -14.55 5.75 2.70
N GLY A 38 -14.38 6.81 1.90
CA GLY A 38 -13.42 7.88 2.16
C GLY A 38 -13.67 8.55 3.52
N ARG A 39 -14.93 8.85 3.85
CA ARG A 39 -15.31 9.40 5.16
C ARG A 39 -14.97 8.45 6.31
N GLN A 40 -15.30 7.16 6.20
CA GLN A 40 -14.98 6.16 7.24
C GLN A 40 -13.47 6.01 7.45
N ILE A 41 -12.70 5.99 6.36
CA ILE A 41 -11.23 5.95 6.41
C ILE A 41 -10.70 7.21 7.11
N GLN A 42 -11.21 8.38 6.73
CA GLN A 42 -10.80 9.66 7.31
C GLN A 42 -11.06 9.72 8.81
N GLU A 43 -12.25 9.33 9.26
CA GLU A 43 -12.61 9.26 10.68
C GLU A 43 -11.69 8.29 11.45
N THR A 44 -11.43 7.11 10.89
CA THR A 44 -10.53 6.11 11.50
C THR A 44 -9.12 6.66 11.67
N MET A 45 -8.58 7.30 10.62
CA MET A 45 -7.25 7.89 10.63
C MET A 45 -7.14 9.08 11.60
N GLN A 46 -8.15 9.94 11.68
CA GLN A 46 -8.18 11.08 12.61
C GLN A 46 -8.22 10.63 14.07
N ASN A 47 -8.86 9.49 14.36
CA ASN A 47 -8.91 8.89 15.70
C ASN A 47 -7.62 8.14 16.07
N GLY A 48 -6.58 8.19 15.23
CA GLY A 48 -5.32 7.45 15.44
C GLY A 48 -5.48 5.93 15.35
N SER A 49 -6.62 5.45 14.84
CA SER A 49 -6.89 4.03 14.64
C SER A 49 -6.33 3.56 13.29
N LEU A 50 -6.03 2.27 13.20
CA LEU A 50 -5.58 1.67 11.95
C LEU A 50 -6.78 1.33 11.05
N VAL A 51 -6.66 1.65 9.76
CA VAL A 51 -7.63 1.23 8.75
C VAL A 51 -7.52 -0.29 8.58
N SER A 52 -8.66 -0.97 8.42
CA SER A 52 -8.68 -2.44 8.36
C SER A 52 -7.86 -2.99 7.18
N SER A 53 -7.20 -4.13 7.41
CA SER A 53 -6.39 -4.82 6.41
C SER A 53 -7.17 -5.14 5.13
N GLU A 54 -8.47 -5.44 5.26
CA GLU A 54 -9.36 -5.74 4.13
C GLU A 54 -9.54 -4.52 3.21
N ILE A 55 -9.78 -3.34 3.79
CA ILE A 55 -9.91 -2.09 3.03
C ILE A 55 -8.59 -1.80 2.31
N ILE A 56 -7.45 -1.95 2.99
CA ILE A 56 -6.13 -1.71 2.39
C ILE A 56 -5.89 -2.66 1.21
N CYS A 57 -6.15 -3.96 1.36
CA CYS A 57 -6.00 -4.93 0.26
C CYS A 57 -6.89 -4.59 -0.93
N LYS A 58 -8.14 -4.17 -0.68
CA LYS A 58 -9.08 -3.76 -1.72
C LYS A 58 -8.61 -2.50 -2.47
N LEU A 59 -8.05 -1.52 -1.76
CA LEU A 59 -7.49 -0.31 -2.38
C LEU A 59 -6.29 -0.65 -3.27
N ILE A 60 -5.39 -1.52 -2.80
CA ILE A 60 -4.25 -2.00 -3.58
C ILE A 60 -4.73 -2.74 -4.84
N GLU A 61 -5.67 -3.67 -4.71
CA GLU A 61 -6.22 -4.42 -5.85
C GLU A 61 -6.85 -3.50 -6.89
N ASN A 62 -7.64 -2.52 -6.46
CA ASN A 62 -8.26 -1.54 -7.35
C ASN A 62 -7.21 -0.70 -8.10
N ALA A 63 -6.15 -0.28 -7.40
CA ALA A 63 -5.05 0.47 -8.01
C ALA A 63 -4.32 -0.36 -9.07
N MET A 64 -4.05 -1.65 -8.79
CA MET A 64 -3.46 -2.58 -9.76
C MET A 64 -4.34 -2.74 -11.00
N ARG A 65 -5.67 -2.89 -10.83
CA ARG A 65 -6.59 -3.04 -11.97
C ARG A 65 -6.67 -1.79 -12.84
N LYS A 66 -6.48 -0.61 -12.27
CA LYS A 66 -6.55 0.67 -12.99
C LYS A 66 -5.31 0.94 -13.84
N ASN A 67 -4.11 0.59 -13.35
CA ASN A 67 -2.87 1.10 -13.94
C ASN A 67 -2.28 0.25 -15.08
N GLY A 68 -2.90 -0.90 -15.42
CA GLY A 68 -2.56 -1.72 -16.59
C GLY A 68 -1.14 -2.32 -16.62
N LYS A 69 -0.28 -1.95 -15.66
CA LYS A 69 1.06 -2.51 -15.46
C LYS A 69 0.97 -3.94 -14.93
N LYS A 70 2.09 -4.66 -15.04
CA LYS A 70 2.19 -6.05 -14.55
C LYS A 70 2.94 -6.16 -13.22
N ASN A 71 3.76 -5.18 -12.91
CA ASN A 71 4.69 -5.20 -11.80
C ASN A 71 4.42 -4.03 -10.85
N TYR A 72 4.40 -4.30 -9.54
CA TYR A 72 3.99 -3.34 -8.52
C TYR A 72 4.95 -3.38 -7.33
N LEU A 73 5.28 -2.21 -6.81
CA LEU A 73 5.96 -1.99 -5.54
C LEU A 73 4.92 -1.50 -4.55
N ILE A 74 4.64 -2.31 -3.54
CA ILE A 74 3.72 -1.94 -2.48
C ILE A 74 4.55 -1.37 -1.33
N ASP A 75 4.43 -0.06 -1.11
CA ASP A 75 5.13 0.63 -0.02
C ASP A 75 4.21 0.78 1.20
N GLY A 76 4.76 0.42 2.36
CA GLY A 76 4.10 0.58 3.64
C GLY A 76 3.11 -0.51 4.01
N PHE A 77 3.12 -1.66 3.32
CA PHE A 77 2.28 -2.83 3.64
C PHE A 77 2.93 -4.13 3.15
N PRO A 78 2.77 -5.25 3.86
CA PRO A 78 2.16 -5.40 5.20
C PRO A 78 3.05 -4.86 6.33
N ARG A 79 2.45 -4.48 7.47
CA ARG A 79 3.17 -3.96 8.67
C ARG A 79 3.12 -4.87 9.89
N ASP A 80 2.15 -5.76 9.95
CA ASP A 80 1.94 -6.69 11.05
C ASP A 80 1.40 -8.04 10.53
N MET A 81 1.17 -8.98 11.44
CA MET A 81 0.66 -10.31 11.10
C MET A 81 -0.77 -10.28 10.57
N GLU A 82 -1.61 -9.37 11.05
CA GLU A 82 -2.99 -9.25 10.58
C GLU A 82 -3.03 -8.84 9.09
N ASN A 83 -2.19 -7.88 8.71
CA ASN A 83 -1.99 -7.48 7.31
C ASN A 83 -1.53 -8.66 6.45
N ILE A 84 -0.59 -9.48 6.95
CA ILE A 84 -0.07 -10.66 6.23
C ILE A 84 -1.18 -11.69 6.02
N ASP A 85 -1.98 -11.98 7.04
CA ASP A 85 -3.03 -12.99 6.96
C ASP A 85 -4.15 -12.56 6.01
N GLU A 86 -4.55 -11.29 6.06
CA GLU A 86 -5.53 -10.76 5.12
C GLU A 86 -4.97 -10.68 3.69
N TRP A 87 -3.70 -10.29 3.51
CA TRP A 87 -3.05 -10.34 2.20
C TRP A 87 -3.06 -11.77 1.64
N LYS A 88 -2.71 -12.76 2.46
CA LYS A 88 -2.71 -14.15 2.03
C LYS A 88 -4.10 -14.60 1.58
N LYS A 89 -5.13 -14.23 2.33
CA LYS A 89 -6.52 -14.55 2.03
C LYS A 89 -7.04 -13.87 0.75
N SER A 90 -6.70 -12.60 0.56
CA SER A 90 -7.33 -11.76 -0.47
C SER A 90 -6.51 -11.57 -1.75
N MET A 91 -5.21 -11.85 -1.73
CA MET A 91 -4.30 -11.52 -2.85
C MET A 91 -3.44 -12.70 -3.36
N SER A 92 -3.26 -13.79 -2.61
CA SER A 92 -2.32 -14.87 -2.99
C SER A 92 -2.62 -15.56 -4.33
N ASP A 93 -3.90 -15.62 -4.72
CA ASP A 93 -4.36 -16.20 -5.98
C ASP A 93 -4.36 -15.17 -7.14
N LYS A 94 -4.19 -13.89 -6.82
CA LYS A 94 -4.26 -12.77 -7.78
C LYS A 94 -2.90 -12.27 -8.22
N VAL A 95 -1.86 -12.45 -7.40
CA VAL A 95 -0.52 -11.94 -7.65
C VAL A 95 0.56 -12.97 -7.35
N ILE A 96 1.74 -12.78 -7.93
CA ILE A 96 2.93 -13.57 -7.61
C ILE A 96 3.86 -12.67 -6.79
N LEU A 97 4.01 -12.96 -5.50
CA LEU A 97 4.98 -12.28 -4.64
C LEU A 97 6.40 -12.64 -5.05
N GLN A 98 7.14 -11.67 -5.60
CA GLN A 98 8.51 -11.88 -6.07
C GLN A 98 9.52 -11.88 -4.91
N CYS A 99 9.47 -10.85 -4.06
CA CYS A 99 10.35 -10.70 -2.90
C CYS A 99 9.81 -9.62 -1.95
N VAL A 100 10.46 -9.51 -0.79
CA VAL A 100 10.31 -8.39 0.14
C VAL A 100 11.63 -7.63 0.18
N LEU A 101 11.60 -6.33 -0.12
CA LEU A 101 12.77 -5.45 -0.05
C LEU A 101 12.80 -4.78 1.32
N VAL A 102 13.80 -5.13 2.13
CA VAL A 102 13.99 -4.57 3.47
C VAL A 102 15.05 -3.49 3.41
N PHE A 103 14.68 -2.26 3.77
CA PHE A 103 15.60 -1.15 3.95
C PHE A 103 15.95 -1.04 5.42
N ASP A 104 17.09 -1.61 5.78
CA ASP A 104 17.64 -1.54 7.13
C ASP A 104 18.36 -0.21 7.36
N CYS A 105 18.12 0.41 8.51
CA CYS A 105 18.65 1.71 8.90
C CYS A 105 18.69 1.77 10.42
N ASP A 106 19.84 2.16 10.98
CA ASP A 106 19.98 2.39 12.43
C ASP A 106 19.00 3.48 12.88
N GLU A 107 18.35 3.29 14.02
CA GLU A 107 17.45 4.27 14.63
C GLU A 107 18.14 5.60 14.94
N LYS A 108 19.48 5.58 15.09
CA LYS A 108 20.32 6.75 15.33
C LYS A 108 20.54 7.62 14.09
N VAL A 109 20.08 7.20 12.91
CA VAL A 109 20.23 7.87 11.61
C VAL A 109 18.91 8.48 11.12
#